data_AF-A0A932LDY0-F1
#
_entry.id   AF-A0A932LDY0-F1
#
_cell.length_a   1.000
_cell.length_b   1.000
_cell.length_c   1.000
_cell.angle_alpha   90.00
_cell.angle_beta   90.00
_cell.angle_gamma   90.00
#
_symmetry.space_group_name_H-M   'P 1'
#
loop_
_entity.id
_entity.type
_entity.pdbx_description
1 polymer ?
#
loop_
_entity_poly.entity_id
_entity_poly.type
_entity_poly.pdbx_seq_one_letter_code
_entity_poly.pdbx_strand_id
1 'polypeptide(L)'
;MAILKLGFRGTLLVGASAYLGRCLVFALAAGASATFEIKLALAGGGQALHGLCFGCFLATAYIYVDRVAPSDVRGSMQNMYGTFVLGLGFFRGGLVGAGVGEYFSAAVQGVTVRNWVNIWLSCAILAAACLAALAIWFPRDPQQQKDAAPAR
;
A
#
# COMPACT_ATOMS: atom_id res chain seq x y z
N MET A 1 18.68 -4.66 -1.83
CA MET A 1 19.40 -3.50 -1.25
C MET A 1 18.58 -2.70 -0.23
N ALA A 2 17.28 -2.44 -0.41
CA ALA A 2 16.49 -1.65 0.56
C ALA A 2 16.38 -2.32 1.96
N ILE A 3 16.00 -3.60 2.02
CA ILE A 3 15.90 -4.37 3.29
C ILE A 3 17.24 -4.40 4.04
N LEU A 4 18.36 -4.47 3.31
CA LEU A 4 19.71 -4.49 3.89
C LEU A 4 20.10 -3.15 4.53
N LYS A 5 19.51 -2.03 4.10
CA LYS A 5 19.83 -0.69 4.61
C LYS A 5 18.80 -0.17 5.62
N LEU A 6 17.52 -0.48 5.43
CA LEU A 6 16.41 0.06 6.20
C LEU A 6 15.77 -0.95 7.17
N GLY A 7 16.17 -2.23 7.10
CA GLY A 7 15.48 -3.32 7.80
C GLY A 7 14.11 -3.63 7.20
N PHE A 8 13.42 -4.62 7.77
CA PHE A 8 12.07 -4.98 7.35
C PHE A 8 11.07 -3.87 7.67
N ARG A 9 11.11 -3.37 8.91
CA ARG A 9 10.21 -2.30 9.36
C ARG A 9 10.33 -1.05 8.49
N GLY A 10 11.55 -0.57 8.24
CA GLY A 10 11.77 0.63 7.42
C GLY A 10 11.31 0.44 5.97
N THR A 11 11.61 -0.72 5.38
CA THR A 11 11.20 -1.02 4.00
C THR A 11 9.68 -1.10 3.86
N LEU A 12 8.99 -1.76 4.81
CA LEU A 12 7.54 -1.82 4.84
C LEU A 12 6.91 -0.42 5.01
N LEU A 13 7.46 0.43 5.89
CA LEU A 13 6.98 1.81 6.06
C LEU A 13 7.14 2.65 4.79
N VAL A 14 8.25 2.49 4.06
CA VAL A 14 8.44 3.14 2.76
C VAL A 14 7.39 2.67 1.76
N GLY A 15 7.12 1.37 1.70
CA GLY A 15 6.10 0.81 0.81
C GLY A 15 4.69 1.33 1.12
N ALA A 16 4.31 1.35 2.40
CA ALA A 16 3.02 1.90 2.83
C ALA A 16 2.91 3.41 2.59
N SER A 17 3.99 4.18 2.82
CA SER A 17 4.02 5.61 2.55
C SER A 17 3.93 5.91 1.04
N ALA A 18 4.58 5.09 0.20
CA ALA A 18 4.45 5.18 -1.25
C ALA A 18 3.01 4.91 -1.71
N TYR A 19 2.31 3.97 -1.07
CA TYR A 19 0.91 3.68 -1.38
C TYR A 19 -0.02 4.84 -0.99
N LEU A 20 0.20 5.45 0.18
CA LEU A 20 -0.49 6.68 0.57
C LEU A 20 -0.24 7.81 -0.46
N GLY A 21 1.03 8.04 -0.81
CA GLY A 21 1.41 9.03 -1.83
C GLY A 21 0.72 8.76 -3.16
N ARG A 22 0.61 7.49 -3.57
CA ARG A 22 -0.11 7.09 -4.79
C ARG A 22 -1.59 7.45 -4.74
N CYS A 23 -2.31 7.14 -3.65
CA CYS A 23 -3.73 7.52 -3.53
C CYS A 23 -3.88 9.05 -3.62
N LEU A 24 -2.97 9.83 -3.00
CA LEU A 24 -2.98 11.30 -3.07
C LEU A 24 -2.69 11.84 -4.47
N VAL A 25 -1.74 11.24 -5.20
CA VAL A 25 -1.45 11.61 -6.59
C VAL A 25 -2.66 11.37 -7.49
N PHE A 26 -3.39 10.26 -7.31
CA PHE A 26 -4.60 10.01 -8.07
C PHE A 26 -5.76 10.94 -7.70
N ALA A 27 -5.91 11.29 -6.42
CA ALA A 27 -6.87 12.31 -6.00
C ALA A 27 -6.55 13.67 -6.63
N LEU A 28 -5.26 14.05 -6.68
CA LEU A 28 -4.79 15.27 -7.33
C LEU A 28 -5.06 15.24 -8.84
N ALA A 29 -4.74 14.13 -9.52
CA ALA A 29 -4.98 13.97 -10.96
C ALA A 29 -6.47 14.11 -11.30
N ALA A 30 -7.35 13.57 -10.45
CA ALA A 30 -8.79 13.66 -10.61
C ALA A 30 -9.34 15.07 -10.36
N GLY A 31 -8.83 15.76 -9.33
CA GLY A 31 -9.34 17.07 -8.88
C GLY A 31 -8.72 18.27 -9.56
N ALA A 32 -7.57 18.12 -10.23
CA ALA A 32 -6.88 19.24 -10.87
C ALA A 32 -7.70 19.83 -12.03
N SER A 33 -7.86 21.15 -12.04
CA SER A 33 -8.30 21.92 -13.21
C SER A 33 -7.11 22.11 -14.16
N ALA A 34 -6.66 21.02 -14.78
CA ALA A 34 -5.49 20.99 -15.66
C ALA A 34 -5.81 20.34 -17.01
N THR A 35 -4.92 20.53 -17.99
CA THR A 35 -5.02 19.89 -19.30
C THR A 35 -4.94 18.37 -19.18
N PHE A 36 -5.46 17.66 -20.19
CA PHE A 36 -5.43 16.20 -20.23
C PHE A 36 -4.01 15.63 -20.07
N GLU A 37 -3.03 16.27 -20.70
CA GLU A 37 -1.61 15.87 -20.64
C GLU A 37 -1.06 15.88 -19.19
N ILE A 38 -1.39 16.92 -18.42
CA ILE A 38 -0.97 17.03 -17.01
C ILE A 38 -1.64 15.95 -16.17
N LYS A 39 -2.95 15.72 -16.37
CA LYS A 39 -3.68 14.66 -15.66
C LYS A 39 -3.12 13.28 -15.98
N LEU A 40 -2.79 13.04 -17.24
CA LEU A 40 -2.18 11.79 -17.70
C LEU A 40 -0.78 11.61 -17.10
N ALA A 41 0.03 12.67 -17.04
CA ALA A 41 1.34 12.64 -16.41
C ALA A 41 1.24 12.33 -14.90
N LEU A 42 0.30 12.97 -14.19
CA LEU A 42 0.04 12.69 -12.77
C LEU A 42 -0.43 11.25 -12.55
N ALA A 43 -1.38 10.77 -13.35
CA ALA A 43 -1.86 9.39 -13.29
C ALA A 43 -0.73 8.39 -13.62
N GLY A 44 0.11 8.70 -14.61
CA GLY A 44 1.30 7.93 -14.96
C GLY A 44 2.31 7.87 -13.80
N GLY A 45 2.55 9.00 -13.12
CA GLY A 45 3.38 9.06 -11.92
C GLY A 45 2.82 8.22 -10.76
N GLY A 46 1.51 8.30 -10.54
CA GLY A 46 0.80 7.43 -9.58
C GLY A 46 0.94 5.95 -9.93
N GLN A 47 0.88 5.60 -11.22
CA GLN A 47 1.07 4.22 -11.68
C GLN A 47 2.53 3.75 -11.52
N ALA A 48 3.52 4.61 -11.78
CA ALA A 48 4.93 4.30 -11.58
C ALA A 48 5.24 3.97 -10.10
N LEU A 49 4.58 4.64 -9.15
CA LEU A 49 4.67 4.32 -7.72
C LEU A 49 4.19 2.90 -7.37
N HIS A 50 3.41 2.24 -8.24
CA HIS A 50 2.91 0.89 -7.98
C HIS A 50 4.05 -0.12 -7.74
N GLY A 51 5.12 -0.07 -8.54
CA GLY A 51 6.26 -0.96 -8.41
C GLY A 51 6.95 -0.81 -7.06
N LEU A 52 7.07 0.44 -6.58
CA LEU A 52 7.63 0.74 -5.26
C LEU A 52 6.73 0.18 -4.14
N CYS A 53 5.41 0.37 -4.24
CA CYS A 53 4.45 -0.18 -3.28
C CYS A 53 4.55 -1.71 -3.22
N PHE A 54 4.55 -2.35 -4.39
CA PHE A 54 4.59 -3.81 -4.52
C PHE A 54 5.89 -4.39 -3.96
N GLY A 55 7.04 -3.82 -4.33
CA GLY A 55 8.35 -4.30 -3.86
C GLY A 55 8.58 -4.04 -2.37
N CYS A 56 8.35 -2.81 -1.91
CA CYS A 56 8.68 -2.42 -0.54
C CYS A 56 7.65 -2.90 0.50
N PHE A 57 6.39 -3.11 0.12
CA PHE A 57 5.39 -3.63 1.04
C PHE A 57 5.13 -5.12 0.82
N LEU A 58 4.55 -5.48 -0.33
CA LEU A 58 4.03 -6.83 -0.57
C LEU A 58 5.14 -7.88 -0.68
N ALA A 59 6.18 -7.61 -1.46
CA ALA A 59 7.30 -8.54 -1.60
C ALA A 59 8.14 -8.60 -0.32
N THR A 60 8.31 -7.48 0.37
CA THR A 60 9.06 -7.45 1.64
C THR A 60 8.33 -8.20 2.75
N ALA A 61 7.00 -8.10 2.83
CA ALA A 61 6.19 -8.87 3.79
C ALA A 61 6.27 -10.38 3.50
N TYR A 62 6.22 -10.78 2.23
CA TYR A 62 6.45 -12.17 1.82
C TYR A 62 7.81 -12.70 2.31
N ILE A 63 8.88 -11.93 2.09
CA ILE A 63 10.24 -12.28 2.53
C ILE A 63 10.33 -12.30 4.06
N TYR A 64 9.64 -11.40 4.76
CA TYR A 64 9.59 -11.38 6.22
C TYR A 64 8.94 -12.66 6.77
N VAL A 65 7.78 -13.05 6.23
CA VAL A 65 7.09 -14.29 6.61
C VAL A 65 7.99 -15.51 6.37
N ASP A 66 8.71 -15.55 5.25
CA ASP A 66 9.67 -16.63 4.96
C ASP A 66 10.76 -16.74 6.01
N ARG A 67 11.28 -15.58 6.42
CA ARG A 67 12.42 -15.46 7.33
C ARG A 67 12.07 -15.85 8.75
N VAL A 68 10.86 -15.54 9.21
CA VAL A 68 10.41 -15.87 10.57
C VAL A 68 9.86 -17.29 10.68
N ALA A 69 9.45 -17.90 9.56
CA ALA A 69 8.91 -19.25 9.54
C ALA A 69 10.02 -20.32 9.75
N PRO A 70 9.81 -21.28 10.66
CA PRO A 70 10.63 -22.49 10.76
C PRO A 70 10.66 -23.26 9.43
N SER A 71 11.77 -23.96 9.16
CA SER A 71 12.04 -24.58 7.85
C SER A 71 11.03 -25.67 7.47
N ASP A 72 10.48 -26.37 8.45
CA ASP A 72 9.47 -27.43 8.29
C ASP A 72 8.09 -26.90 7.90
N VAL A 73 7.74 -25.67 8.30
CA VAL A 73 6.41 -25.07 8.02
C VAL A 73 6.43 -23.91 7.03
N ARG A 74 7.60 -23.51 6.52
CA ARG A 74 7.77 -22.37 5.62
C ARG A 74 6.86 -22.41 4.38
N GLY A 75 6.75 -23.57 3.74
CA GLY A 75 5.85 -23.75 2.58
C GLY A 75 4.38 -23.50 2.94
N SER A 76 3.94 -23.94 4.13
CA SER A 76 2.58 -23.70 4.62
C SER A 76 2.34 -22.21 4.90
N MET A 77 3.31 -21.53 5.52
CA MET A 77 3.24 -20.09 5.79
C MET A 77 3.16 -19.27 4.51
N GLN A 78 3.89 -19.66 3.45
CA GLN A 78 3.79 -18.98 2.16
C GLN A 78 2.45 -19.21 1.47
N ASN A 79 1.89 -20.42 1.56
CA ASN A 79 0.54 -20.66 1.08
C ASN A 79 -0.48 -19.82 1.86
N MET A 80 -0.39 -19.75 3.19
CA MET A 80 -1.24 -18.86 3.99
C MET A 80 -1.09 -17.39 3.56
N TYR A 81 0.14 -16.90 3.39
CA TYR A 81 0.38 -15.54 2.91
C TYR A 81 -0.32 -15.30 1.56
N GLY A 82 -0.14 -16.19 0.59
CA GLY A 82 -0.82 -16.12 -0.70
C GLY A 82 -2.34 -16.12 -0.57
N THR A 83 -2.90 -17.06 0.20
CA THR A 83 -4.36 -17.18 0.39
C THR A 83 -4.96 -15.94 1.04
N PHE A 84 -4.36 -15.42 2.12
CA PHE A 84 -4.93 -14.27 2.83
C PHE A 84 -4.67 -12.95 2.12
N VAL A 85 -3.46 -12.74 1.60
CA VAL A 85 -3.08 -11.44 1.03
C VAL A 85 -3.54 -11.33 -0.43
N LEU A 86 -3.22 -12.32 -1.25
CA LEU A 86 -3.51 -12.30 -2.69
C LEU A 86 -4.89 -12.89 -3.03
N GLY A 87 -5.43 -13.75 -2.17
CA GLY A 87 -6.78 -14.30 -2.31
C GLY A 87 -7.84 -13.44 -1.61
N LEU A 88 -8.03 -13.68 -0.31
CA LEU A 88 -9.09 -13.06 0.49
C LEU A 88 -8.97 -11.53 0.56
N GLY A 89 -7.74 -11.02 0.68
CA GLY A 89 -7.47 -9.59 0.72
C GLY A 89 -7.93 -8.88 -0.55
N PHE A 90 -7.59 -9.43 -1.73
CA PHE A 90 -8.04 -8.88 -3.01
C PHE A 90 -9.54 -9.03 -3.22
N PHE A 91 -10.12 -10.18 -2.85
CA PHE A 91 -11.58 -10.38 -2.94
C PHE A 91 -12.35 -9.38 -2.09
N ARG A 92 -12.00 -9.28 -0.80
CA ARG A 92 -12.67 -8.35 0.12
C ARG A 92 -12.39 -6.89 -0.24
N GLY A 93 -11.16 -6.58 -0.65
CA GLY A 93 -10.77 -5.26 -1.14
C GLY A 93 -11.57 -4.83 -2.37
N GLY A 94 -11.84 -5.75 -3.30
CA GLY A 94 -12.69 -5.51 -4.46
C GLY A 94 -14.12 -5.14 -4.07
N LEU A 95 -14.71 -5.87 -3.13
CA LEU A 95 -16.07 -5.57 -2.63
C LEU A 95 -16.15 -4.20 -1.94
N VAL A 96 -15.18 -3.90 -1.07
CA VAL A 96 -15.11 -2.59 -0.40
C VAL A 96 -14.90 -1.47 -1.42
N GLY A 97 -14.01 -1.68 -2.39
CA GLY A 97 -13.75 -0.72 -3.47
C GLY A 97 -14.97 -0.46 -4.34
N ALA A 98 -15.76 -1.50 -4.65
CA ALA A 98 -17.02 -1.36 -5.36
C ALA A 98 -18.02 -0.51 -4.55
N GLY A 99 -18.22 -0.82 -3.28
CA GLY A 99 -19.12 -0.06 -2.40
C GLY A 99 -18.71 1.40 -2.23
N VAL A 100 -17.41 1.68 -2.07
CA VAL A 100 -16.87 3.06 -2.06
C VAL A 100 -17.14 3.76 -3.39
N GLY A 101 -16.93 3.07 -4.51
CA GLY A 101 -17.20 3.59 -5.84
C GLY A 101 -18.67 3.97 -6.02
N GLU A 102 -19.59 3.11 -5.60
CA GLU A 102 -21.05 3.36 -5.63
C GLU A 102 -21.44 4.51 -4.71
N TYR A 103 -20.92 4.55 -3.49
CA TYR A 103 -21.20 5.61 -2.52
C TYR A 103 -20.82 7.01 -3.03
N PHE A 104 -19.73 7.10 -3.80
CA PHE A 104 -19.28 8.34 -4.43
C PHE A 104 -19.72 8.49 -5.91
N SER A 105 -20.71 7.70 -6.34
CA SER A 105 -21.35 7.85 -7.65
C SER A 105 -22.69 8.59 -7.52
N ALA A 106 -23.02 9.41 -8.51
CA ALA A 106 -24.33 10.03 -8.64
C ALA A 106 -24.82 9.92 -10.09
N ALA A 107 -26.13 9.72 -10.27
CA ALA A 107 -26.74 9.78 -11.60
C ALA A 107 -27.07 11.23 -11.95
N VAL A 108 -26.43 11.76 -12.98
CA VAL A 108 -26.72 13.09 -13.53
C VAL A 108 -27.19 12.89 -14.96
N GLN A 109 -28.46 13.25 -15.23
CA GLN A 109 -29.08 13.09 -16.56
C GLN A 109 -28.99 11.65 -17.11
N GLY A 110 -29.15 10.65 -16.24
CA GLY A 110 -29.06 9.24 -16.62
C GLY A 110 -27.63 8.71 -16.82
N VAL A 111 -26.61 9.56 -16.65
CA VAL A 111 -25.20 9.17 -16.69
C VAL A 111 -24.65 9.04 -15.28
N THR A 112 -24.00 7.92 -14.98
CA THR A 112 -23.29 7.73 -13.71
C THR A 112 -22.01 8.55 -13.70
N VAL A 113 -21.97 9.59 -12.86
CA VAL A 113 -20.81 10.43 -12.61
C VAL A 113 -20.15 9.99 -11.31
N ARG A 114 -18.85 9.74 -11.34
CA ARG A 114 -18.06 9.34 -10.16
C ARG A 114 -17.24 10.50 -9.62
N ASN A 115 -17.32 10.73 -8.31
CA ASN A 115 -16.41 11.62 -7.61
C ASN A 115 -15.09 10.88 -7.33
N TRP A 116 -14.20 10.88 -8.33
CA TRP A 116 -12.90 10.23 -8.26
C TRP A 116 -12.00 10.79 -7.16
N VAL A 117 -12.11 12.08 -6.83
CA VAL A 117 -11.33 12.69 -5.74
C VAL A 117 -11.64 12.00 -4.43
N ASN A 118 -12.93 11.90 -4.07
CA ASN A 118 -13.33 11.29 -2.81
C ASN A 118 -13.06 9.78 -2.76
N ILE A 119 -13.20 9.08 -3.88
CA ILE A 119 -12.81 7.67 -4.00
C ILE A 119 -11.32 7.50 -3.66
N TRP A 120 -10.44 8.30 -4.26
CA TRP A 120 -8.99 8.21 -3.99
C TRP A 120 -8.61 8.74 -2.60
N LEU A 121 -9.31 9.73 -2.05
CA LEU A 121 -9.10 10.17 -0.67
C LEU A 121 -9.52 9.10 0.35
N SER A 122 -10.57 8.32 0.07
CA SER A 122 -10.93 7.18 0.93
C SER A 122 -9.82 6.11 0.96
N CYS A 123 -9.20 5.83 -0.19
CA CYS A 123 -7.99 5.02 -0.32
C CYS A 123 -6.84 5.59 0.52
N ALA A 124 -6.62 6.91 0.44
CA ALA A 124 -5.57 7.59 1.18
C ALA A 124 -5.77 7.50 2.69
N ILE A 125 -7.00 7.68 3.19
CA ILE A 125 -7.33 7.56 4.61
C ILE A 125 -7.03 6.14 5.11
N LEU A 126 -7.47 5.11 4.36
CA LEU A 126 -7.17 3.73 4.70
C LEU A 126 -5.67 3.44 4.68
N ALA A 127 -4.95 3.93 3.67
CA ALA A 127 -3.50 3.80 3.57
C ALA A 127 -2.78 4.47 4.75
N ALA A 128 -3.21 5.66 5.15
CA ALA A 128 -2.67 6.38 6.31
C ALA A 128 -2.94 5.62 7.61
N ALA A 129 -4.14 5.06 7.79
CA ALA A 129 -4.46 4.22 8.94
C ALA A 129 -3.57 2.97 9.01
N CYS A 130 -3.39 2.27 7.88
CA CYS A 130 -2.50 1.11 7.79
C CYS A 130 -1.03 1.49 8.04
N LEU A 131 -0.57 2.63 7.51
CA LEU A 131 0.78 3.15 7.75
C LEU A 131 0.99 3.45 9.24
N ALA A 132 0.03 4.10 9.90
CA ALA A 132 0.07 4.38 11.32
C ALA A 132 0.08 3.09 12.16
N ALA A 133 -0.80 2.14 11.84
CA ALA A 133 -0.86 0.83 12.50
C ALA A 133 0.48 0.09 12.36
N LEU A 134 1.08 0.08 11.17
CA LEU A 134 2.39 -0.52 10.93
C LEU A 134 3.49 0.20 11.71
N ALA A 135 3.48 1.53 11.76
CA ALA A 135 4.47 2.31 12.49
C ALA A 135 4.40 2.08 14.01
N ILE A 136 3.20 1.86 14.55
CA ILE A 136 2.99 1.67 16.00
C ILE A 136 3.26 0.21 16.40
N TRP A 137 2.69 -0.76 15.68
CA TRP A 137 2.68 -2.15 16.12
C TRP A 137 3.78 -3.03 15.51
N PHE A 138 4.37 -2.66 14.37
CA PHE A 138 5.36 -3.54 13.75
C PHE A 138 6.67 -3.56 14.56
N PRO A 139 7.17 -4.75 14.94
CA PRO A 139 8.40 -4.89 15.72
C PRO A 139 9.59 -4.19 15.07
N ARG A 140 10.47 -3.60 15.88
CA ARG A 140 11.77 -3.11 15.39
C ARG A 140 12.69 -4.29 15.17
N ASP A 141 13.46 -4.27 14.09
CA ASP A 141 14.43 -5.33 13.81
C ASP A 141 15.49 -5.37 14.93
N PRO A 142 15.81 -6.54 15.52
CA PRO A 142 16.85 -6.67 16.55
C PRO A 142 18.23 -6.20 16.08
N GLN A 143 18.50 -6.30 14.78
CA GLN A 143 19.76 -5.87 14.17
C GLN A 143 19.90 -4.33 14.17
N GLN A 144 18.81 -3.60 13.89
CA GLN A 144 18.76 -2.14 14.04
C GLN A 144 18.93 -1.69 15.50
N GLN A 145 18.53 -2.53 16.45
CA GLN A 145 18.68 -2.27 17.88
C GLN A 145 20.13 -2.43 18.36
N LYS A 146 20.92 -3.31 17.72
CA LYS A 146 22.37 -3.42 17.92
C LYS A 146 23.14 -2.25 17.31
N ASP A 147 22.78 -1.80 16.11
CA ASP A 147 23.48 -0.71 15.41
C ASP A 147 23.16 0.68 15.99
N ALA A 148 22.00 0.84 16.64
CA ALA A 148 21.60 2.08 17.32
C ALA A 148 22.10 2.18 18.78
N ALA A 149 22.70 1.12 19.33
CA ALA A 149 23.33 1.19 20.65
C ALA A 149 24.68 1.91 20.51
N PRO A 150 24.97 2.94 21.33
CA PRO A 150 26.28 3.57 21.30
C PRO A 150 27.36 2.52 21.59
N ALA A 151 28.42 2.49 20.77
CA ALA A 151 29.58 1.64 21.01
C ALA A 151 30.11 1.95 22.41
N ARG A 152 30.07 0.94 23.29
CA ARG A 152 30.52 1.03 24.67
C ARG A 152 32.03 0.88 24.76
#